data_AF-A0A845U1J0-F1
#
_entry.id   AF-A0A845U1J0-F1
#
_cell.length_a   1.000
_cell.length_b   1.000
_cell.length_c   1.000
_cell.angle_alpha   90.00
_cell.angle_beta   90.00
_cell.angle_gamma   90.00
#
_symmetry.space_group_name_H-M   'P 1'
#
loop_
_entity.id
_entity.type
_entity.pdbx_description
1 polymer ?
#
loop_
_entity_poly.entity_id
_entity_poly.type
_entity_poly.pdbx_seq_one_letter_code
_entity_poly.pdbx_strand_id
1 'polypeptide(L)'
;MKHSLVLLPEERRRYRRHQFWTDHGIFRELFYANFHEIAPGVFRSAQPSPVQLRHWQRKHGLCTVLNLRAPAPHEPHYRLEQETCDALGMTHLTLHGFGSRDLPKRDKLLAGIEVLDQLPQPFLLHCKSGADRAGFISVLYLHLVLEVPIGEAQRQLRLWPFGHIRHANTGILDWFFTCYRHATVARPGLTLRDWIAQDYDRETVLKSFRPWYRLDWLTDRLLRRE
;
A
#
# COMPACT_ATOMS: atom_id res chain seq x y z
N MET A 1 -26.86 8.03 11.20
CA MET A 1 -25.66 8.26 12.05
C MET A 1 -24.77 7.04 11.93
N LYS A 2 -23.50 7.16 11.51
CA LYS A 2 -22.55 6.04 11.64
C LYS A 2 -22.38 5.79 13.14
N HIS A 3 -22.73 4.61 13.62
CA HIS A 3 -22.47 4.25 15.01
C HIS A 3 -20.96 4.10 15.20
N SER A 4 -20.37 4.93 16.07
CA SER A 4 -18.98 4.79 16.50
C SER A 4 -18.78 3.41 17.11
N LEU A 5 -17.77 2.67 16.62
CA LEU A 5 -17.41 1.39 17.16
C LEU A 5 -16.76 1.56 18.53
N VAL A 6 -17.33 0.92 19.54
CA VAL A 6 -16.76 0.81 20.89
C VAL A 6 -16.65 -0.67 21.25
N LEU A 7 -15.43 -1.15 21.45
CA LEU A 7 -15.17 -2.53 21.86
C LEU A 7 -15.33 -2.70 23.36
N LEU A 8 -15.79 -3.88 23.79
CA LEU A 8 -15.80 -4.22 25.20
C LEU A 8 -14.35 -4.30 25.73
N PRO A 9 -14.08 -3.97 27.00
CA PRO A 9 -12.73 -4.00 27.55
C PRO A 9 -12.01 -5.34 27.37
N GLU A 10 -12.74 -6.45 27.49
CA GLU A 10 -12.21 -7.81 27.28
C GLU A 10 -11.87 -8.09 25.83
N GLU A 11 -12.72 -7.68 24.90
CA GLU A 11 -12.48 -7.80 23.46
C GLU A 11 -11.25 -6.98 23.05
N ARG A 12 -11.15 -5.74 23.55
CA ARG A 12 -9.99 -4.87 23.31
C ARG A 12 -8.70 -5.51 23.81
N ARG A 13 -8.70 -6.08 25.02
CA ARG A 13 -7.54 -6.81 25.56
C ARG A 13 -7.18 -8.03 24.71
N ARG A 14 -8.16 -8.85 24.32
CA ARG A 14 -7.97 -10.02 23.45
C ARG A 14 -7.40 -9.62 22.09
N TYR A 15 -7.97 -8.60 21.46
CA TYR A 15 -7.53 -8.11 20.15
C TYR A 15 -6.13 -7.51 20.20
N ARG A 16 -5.80 -6.74 21.25
CA ARG A 16 -4.44 -6.23 21.45
C ARG A 16 -3.45 -7.39 21.61
N ARG A 17 -3.77 -8.42 22.39
CA ARG A 17 -2.91 -9.62 22.50
C ARG A 17 -2.72 -10.32 21.16
N HIS A 18 -3.79 -10.51 20.38
CA HIS A 18 -3.69 -11.13 19.05
C HIS A 18 -2.84 -10.29 18.08
N GLN A 19 -3.05 -8.97 18.02
CA GLN A 19 -2.21 -8.08 17.23
C GLN A 19 -0.75 -8.19 17.64
N PHE A 20 -0.48 -8.20 18.95
CA PHE A 20 0.87 -8.19 19.51
C PHE A 20 1.63 -9.49 19.19
N TRP A 21 1.02 -10.65 19.47
CA TRP A 21 1.67 -11.96 19.37
C TRP A 21 1.46 -12.65 18.02
N THR A 22 0.22 -12.71 17.52
CA THR A 22 -0.13 -13.50 16.33
C THR A 22 0.17 -12.76 15.02
N ASP A 23 -0.19 -11.47 14.93
CA ASP A 23 0.14 -10.66 13.73
C ASP A 23 1.57 -10.12 13.77
N HIS A 24 2.39 -10.47 14.78
CA HIS A 24 3.74 -9.91 15.00
C HIS A 24 3.72 -8.38 15.10
N GLY A 25 2.63 -7.83 15.67
CA GLY A 25 2.41 -6.40 15.82
C GLY A 25 3.43 -5.74 16.72
N ILE A 26 4.00 -6.47 17.69
CA ILE A 26 5.09 -5.95 18.55
C ILE A 26 6.28 -5.47 17.73
N PHE A 27 6.68 -6.21 16.68
CA PHE A 27 7.81 -5.82 15.85
C PHE A 27 7.52 -4.52 15.10
N ARG A 28 6.30 -4.35 14.60
CA ARG A 28 5.89 -3.12 13.90
C ARG A 28 5.61 -1.95 14.83
N GLU A 29 5.11 -2.22 16.03
CA GLU A 29 4.85 -1.21 17.04
C GLU A 29 6.15 -0.63 17.61
N LEU A 30 7.16 -1.47 17.85
CA LEU A 30 8.39 -1.09 18.55
C LEU A 30 9.61 -0.89 17.65
N PHE A 31 9.73 -1.59 16.52
CA PHE A 31 10.98 -1.63 15.74
C PHE A 31 10.80 -1.27 14.25
N TYR A 32 9.60 -1.43 13.70
CA TYR A 32 9.35 -1.24 12.27
C TYR A 32 7.97 -0.64 11.98
N ALA A 33 7.77 0.60 12.44
CA ALA A 33 6.56 1.35 12.11
C ALA A 33 6.49 1.71 10.61
N ASN A 34 7.65 1.76 9.94
CA ASN A 34 7.81 2.17 8.54
C ASN A 34 7.09 3.50 8.25
N PHE A 35 7.02 4.39 9.24
CA PHE A 35 6.26 5.63 9.21
C PHE A 35 7.10 6.72 8.52
N HIS A 36 6.62 7.21 7.38
CA HIS A 36 7.30 8.20 6.57
C HIS A 36 6.29 9.22 6.02
N GLU A 37 6.65 10.49 6.08
CA GLU A 37 6.01 11.53 5.29
C GLU A 37 6.56 11.48 3.86
N ILE A 38 5.68 11.34 2.87
CA ILE A 38 6.06 11.19 1.46
C ILE A 38 5.76 12.44 0.63
N ALA A 39 4.88 13.29 1.14
CA ALA A 39 4.59 14.65 0.70
C ALA A 39 3.97 15.40 1.90
N PRO A 40 3.93 16.75 1.91
CA PRO A 40 3.33 17.50 3.02
C PRO A 40 1.93 16.99 3.37
N GLY A 41 1.74 16.51 4.60
CA GLY A 41 0.44 15.99 5.07
C GLY A 41 0.07 14.59 4.55
N VAL A 42 0.96 13.91 3.83
CA VAL A 42 0.74 12.58 3.27
C VAL A 42 1.73 11.60 3.87
N PHE A 43 1.20 10.62 4.61
CA PHE A 43 2.01 9.67 5.35
C PHE A 43 1.77 8.25 4.87
N ARG A 44 2.81 7.42 4.96
CA ARG A 44 2.71 5.96 4.80
C ARG A 44 3.26 5.24 6.03
N SER A 45 2.71 4.08 6.36
CA SER A 45 3.24 3.22 7.43
C SER A 45 3.01 1.73 7.24
N ALA A 46 3.62 0.94 8.12
CA ALA A 46 3.16 -0.41 8.44
C ALA A 46 1.84 -0.34 9.24
N GLN A 47 1.21 -1.49 9.53
CA GLN A 47 -0.04 -1.53 10.30
C GLN A 47 0.13 -0.78 11.63
N PRO A 48 -0.59 0.35 11.86
CA PRO A 48 -0.46 1.10 13.08
C PRO A 48 -1.02 0.35 14.28
N SER A 49 -0.42 0.56 15.44
CA SER A 49 -1.09 0.31 16.72
C SER A 49 -2.00 1.49 17.09
N PRO A 50 -3.03 1.27 17.94
CA PRO A 50 -3.84 2.36 18.49
C PRO A 50 -3.02 3.47 19.18
N VAL A 51 -1.87 3.14 19.75
CA VAL A 51 -1.00 4.12 20.43
C VAL A 51 -0.27 4.99 19.40
N GLN A 52 0.32 4.35 18.39
CA GLN A 52 0.96 5.04 17.27
C GLN A 52 -0.03 5.96 16.56
N LEU A 53 -1.23 5.46 16.26
CA LEU A 53 -2.25 6.22 15.55
C LEU A 53 -2.71 7.46 16.35
N ARG A 54 -2.94 7.31 17.65
CA ARG A 54 -3.22 8.46 18.55
C ARG A 54 -2.08 9.47 18.63
N HIS A 55 -0.83 9.00 18.58
CA HIS A 55 0.35 9.87 18.60
C HIS A 55 0.47 10.65 17.28
N TRP A 56 0.36 9.96 16.15
CA TRP A 56 0.47 10.56 14.83
C TRP A 56 -0.68 11.52 14.52
N GLN A 57 -1.91 11.19 14.93
CA GLN A 57 -3.04 12.12 14.82
C GLN A 57 -2.77 13.41 15.60
N ARG A 58 -2.33 13.31 16.86
CA ARG A 58 -2.00 14.49 17.68
C ARG A 58 -0.87 15.34 17.11
N LYS A 59 0.12 14.70 16.49
CA LYS A 59 1.32 15.36 15.97
C LYS A 59 1.11 15.97 14.58
N HIS A 60 0.38 15.30 13.71
CA HIS A 60 0.26 15.64 12.29
C HIS A 60 -1.15 16.04 11.86
N GLY A 61 -2.13 15.99 12.76
CA GLY A 61 -3.52 16.36 12.45
C GLY A 61 -4.19 15.41 11.46
N LEU A 62 -3.85 14.12 11.49
CA LEU A 62 -4.44 13.13 10.58
C LEU A 62 -5.97 13.16 10.66
N CYS A 63 -6.65 13.30 9.53
CA CYS A 63 -8.10 13.23 9.43
C CYS A 63 -8.57 11.90 8.83
N THR A 64 -7.71 11.19 8.11
CA THR A 64 -8.06 9.95 7.40
C THR A 64 -6.98 8.88 7.56
N VAL A 65 -7.41 7.62 7.72
CA VAL A 65 -6.57 6.42 7.59
C VAL A 65 -7.06 5.59 6.41
N LEU A 66 -6.21 5.41 5.40
CA LEU A 66 -6.44 4.57 4.24
C LEU A 66 -5.79 3.19 4.44
N ASN A 67 -6.62 2.19 4.74
CA ASN A 67 -6.19 0.81 4.97
C ASN A 67 -6.24 -0.01 3.66
N LEU A 68 -5.07 -0.52 3.25
CA LEU A 68 -4.88 -1.31 2.02
C LEU A 68 -4.84 -2.83 2.27
N ARG A 69 -5.18 -3.29 3.48
CA ARG A 69 -5.39 -4.72 3.77
C ARG A 69 -6.76 -5.16 3.26
N ALA A 70 -7.05 -6.46 3.25
CA ALA A 70 -8.38 -6.96 2.85
C ALA A 70 -9.46 -6.47 3.84
N PRO A 71 -10.73 -6.32 3.42
CA PRO A 71 -11.79 -5.86 4.30
C PRO A 71 -12.02 -6.99 5.27
N ALA A 72 -11.69 -6.74 6.52
CA ALA A 72 -11.73 -7.78 7.51
C ALA A 72 -12.43 -7.24 8.76
N PRO A 73 -13.72 -6.90 8.66
CA PRO A 73 -14.46 -6.24 9.74
C PRO A 73 -14.52 -7.09 11.02
N HIS A 74 -14.28 -8.39 10.93
CA HIS A 74 -14.21 -9.29 12.08
C HIS A 74 -12.79 -9.45 12.65
N GLU A 75 -11.77 -8.97 11.95
CA GLU A 75 -10.39 -9.14 12.36
C GLU A 75 -9.99 -8.15 13.47
N PRO A 76 -9.20 -8.60 14.45
CA PRO A 76 -8.73 -7.76 15.56
C PRO A 76 -8.06 -6.45 15.13
N HIS A 77 -7.21 -6.50 14.09
CA HIS A 77 -6.46 -5.34 13.64
C HIS A 77 -7.37 -4.26 13.04
N TYR A 78 -8.36 -4.66 12.23
CA TYR A 78 -9.35 -3.75 11.65
C TYR A 78 -10.23 -3.13 12.74
N ARG A 79 -10.73 -3.94 13.68
CA ARG A 79 -11.62 -3.48 14.76
C ARG A 79 -10.94 -2.47 15.67
N LEU A 80 -9.68 -2.71 16.03
CA LEU A 80 -8.88 -1.79 16.84
C LEU A 80 -8.59 -0.47 16.13
N GLU A 81 -8.29 -0.54 14.82
CA GLU A 81 -8.05 0.63 13.99
C GLU A 81 -9.32 1.46 13.80
N GLN A 82 -10.46 0.82 13.49
CA GLN A 82 -11.76 1.46 13.38
C GLN A 82 -12.17 2.13 14.70
N GLU A 83 -12.11 1.41 15.83
CA GLU A 83 -12.40 1.98 17.15
C GLU A 83 -11.52 3.22 17.44
N THR A 84 -10.23 3.14 17.08
CA THR A 84 -9.29 4.25 17.31
C THR A 84 -9.60 5.44 16.40
N CYS A 85 -9.94 5.20 15.13
CA CYS A 85 -10.36 6.26 14.21
C CYS A 85 -11.65 6.93 14.70
N ASP A 86 -12.65 6.15 15.10
CA ASP A 86 -13.93 6.68 15.60
C ASP A 86 -13.73 7.53 16.86
N ALA A 87 -12.89 7.07 17.79
CA ALA A 87 -12.56 7.81 19.01
C ALA A 87 -11.78 9.12 18.76
N LEU A 88 -11.08 9.21 17.62
CA LEU A 88 -10.30 10.39 17.22
C LEU A 88 -11.04 11.28 16.21
N GLY A 89 -12.26 10.92 15.81
CA GLY A 89 -12.99 11.63 14.76
C GLY A 89 -12.34 11.52 13.37
N MET A 90 -11.51 10.51 13.14
CA MET A 90 -10.88 10.26 11.84
C MET A 90 -11.74 9.35 10.97
N THR A 91 -11.66 9.56 9.65
CA THR A 91 -12.27 8.65 8.69
C THR A 91 -11.37 7.43 8.49
N HIS A 92 -11.89 6.23 8.75
CA HIS A 92 -11.24 4.99 8.35
C HIS A 92 -11.80 4.55 6.98
N LEU A 93 -10.96 4.63 5.95
CA LEU A 93 -11.28 4.21 4.58
C LEU A 93 -10.53 2.93 4.26
N THR A 94 -11.19 2.02 3.56
CA THR A 94 -10.58 0.75 3.17
C THR A 94 -10.57 0.62 1.65
N LEU A 95 -9.39 0.43 1.07
CA LEU A 95 -9.20 0.30 -0.37
C LEU A 95 -8.63 -1.09 -0.68
N HIS A 96 -9.41 -1.86 -1.44
CA HIS A 96 -9.16 -3.27 -1.70
C HIS A 96 -8.89 -3.57 -3.16
N GLY A 97 -8.34 -4.76 -3.43
CA GLY A 97 -8.00 -5.20 -4.78
C GLY A 97 -6.55 -4.96 -5.18
N PHE A 98 -5.73 -4.43 -4.26
CA PHE A 98 -4.30 -4.21 -4.48
C PHE A 98 -3.48 -5.30 -3.78
N GLY A 99 -2.84 -6.16 -4.57
CA GLY A 99 -1.95 -7.21 -4.08
C GLY A 99 -0.52 -6.72 -3.86
N SER A 100 0.28 -7.43 -3.05
CA SER A 100 1.73 -7.17 -2.99
C SER A 100 2.51 -7.91 -4.08
N ARG A 101 1.91 -8.93 -4.70
CA ARG A 101 2.53 -9.81 -5.72
C ARG A 101 1.62 -10.00 -6.93
N ASP A 102 0.67 -9.09 -7.08
CA ASP A 102 -0.36 -9.11 -8.12
C ASP A 102 -0.82 -7.68 -8.41
N LEU A 103 -1.44 -7.48 -9.56
CA LEU A 103 -1.96 -6.18 -9.99
C LEU A 103 -3.49 -6.16 -9.95
N PRO A 104 -4.10 -5.01 -9.64
CA PRO A 104 -5.55 -4.85 -9.69
C PRO A 104 -6.07 -5.00 -11.12
N LYS A 105 -7.33 -5.44 -11.26
CA LYS A 105 -8.06 -5.31 -12.52
C LYS A 105 -8.27 -3.83 -12.87
N ARG A 106 -8.50 -3.53 -14.16
CA ARG A 106 -8.64 -2.15 -14.67
C ARG A 106 -9.74 -1.37 -13.92
N ASP A 107 -10.91 -1.97 -13.74
CA ASP A 107 -12.04 -1.40 -13.00
C ASP A 107 -11.67 -1.05 -11.55
N LYS A 108 -10.97 -1.95 -10.86
CA LYS A 108 -10.51 -1.74 -9.48
C LYS A 108 -9.43 -0.66 -9.38
N LEU A 109 -8.56 -0.59 -10.38
CA LEU A 109 -7.53 0.43 -10.44
C LEU A 109 -8.15 1.83 -10.64
N LEU A 110 -9.09 1.96 -11.58
CA LEU A 110 -9.80 3.22 -11.83
C LEU A 110 -10.63 3.67 -10.61
N ALA A 111 -11.40 2.76 -10.01
CA ALA A 111 -12.13 3.06 -8.77
C ALA A 111 -11.20 3.45 -7.61
N GLY A 112 -10.02 2.83 -7.53
CA GLY A 112 -9.01 3.23 -6.55
C GLY A 112 -8.47 4.62 -6.80
N ILE A 113 -8.27 5.03 -8.05
CA ILE A 113 -7.83 6.38 -8.41
C ILE A 113 -8.88 7.41 -8.00
N GLU A 114 -10.17 7.15 -8.23
CA GLU A 114 -11.25 8.05 -7.79
C GLU A 114 -11.25 8.27 -6.28
N VAL A 115 -10.95 7.23 -5.50
CA VAL A 115 -10.79 7.33 -4.03
C VAL A 115 -9.59 8.21 -3.68
N LEU A 116 -8.47 8.09 -4.41
CA LEU A 116 -7.28 8.90 -4.16
C LEU A 116 -7.49 10.38 -4.49
N ASP A 117 -8.25 10.68 -5.55
CA ASP A 117 -8.57 12.05 -5.98
C ASP A 117 -9.37 12.83 -4.94
N GLN A 118 -10.19 12.13 -4.17
CA GLN A 118 -11.07 12.71 -3.17
C GLN A 118 -10.53 12.55 -1.74
N LEU A 119 -9.32 12.03 -1.58
CA LEU A 119 -8.78 11.65 -0.28
C LEU A 119 -8.45 12.89 0.57
N PRO A 120 -9.13 13.11 1.72
CA PRO A 120 -8.88 14.29 2.54
C PRO A 120 -7.49 14.24 3.17
N GLN A 121 -6.74 15.33 3.09
CA GLN A 121 -5.45 15.52 3.76
C GLN A 121 -5.63 16.27 5.10
N PRO A 122 -4.78 16.04 6.11
CA PRO A 122 -3.68 15.07 6.15
C PRO A 122 -4.15 13.62 6.34
N PHE A 123 -3.51 12.65 5.69
CA PHE A 123 -3.87 11.24 5.82
C PHE A 123 -2.69 10.29 5.97
N LEU A 124 -2.99 9.12 6.51
CA LEU A 124 -2.08 7.98 6.59
C LEU A 124 -2.57 6.84 5.69
N LEU A 125 -1.75 6.37 4.76
CA LEU A 125 -1.99 5.12 4.04
C LEU A 125 -1.12 3.99 4.60
N HIS A 126 -1.66 2.79 4.75
CA HIS A 126 -0.86 1.67 5.26
C HIS A 126 -1.29 0.33 4.68
N CYS A 127 -0.42 -0.67 4.85
CA CYS A 127 -0.75 -2.07 4.63
C CYS A 127 -0.29 -2.90 5.84
N LYS A 128 0.19 -4.13 5.64
CA LYS A 128 0.78 -4.92 6.74
C LYS A 128 2.17 -4.40 7.12
N SER A 129 3.12 -4.41 6.18
CA SER A 129 4.50 -3.96 6.38
C SER A 129 4.76 -2.52 5.96
N GLY A 130 3.83 -1.88 5.26
CA GLY A 130 4.02 -0.53 4.72
C GLY A 130 4.97 -0.48 3.53
N ALA A 131 5.39 -1.62 2.96
CA ALA A 131 6.34 -1.70 1.85
C ALA A 131 5.64 -1.71 0.48
N ASP A 132 5.04 -2.85 0.10
CA ASP A 132 4.62 -3.10 -1.29
C ASP A 132 3.33 -2.34 -1.68
N ARG A 133 2.18 -2.72 -1.10
CA ARG A 133 0.88 -2.09 -1.41
C ARG A 133 0.86 -0.60 -1.07
N ALA A 134 1.42 -0.25 0.08
CA ALA A 134 1.56 1.14 0.49
C ALA A 134 2.46 1.90 -0.48
N GLY A 135 3.57 1.30 -0.92
CA GLY A 135 4.44 1.89 -1.94
C GLY A 135 3.73 2.10 -3.26
N PHE A 136 3.05 1.08 -3.78
CA PHE A 136 2.32 1.16 -5.04
C PHE A 136 1.27 2.28 -5.03
N ILE A 137 0.42 2.32 -3.99
CA ILE A 137 -0.57 3.39 -3.84
C ILE A 137 0.09 4.76 -3.62
N SER A 138 1.23 4.83 -2.92
CA SER A 138 2.00 6.07 -2.79
C SER A 138 2.47 6.58 -4.15
N VAL A 139 2.99 5.70 -5.03
CA VAL A 139 3.37 6.10 -6.41
C VAL A 139 2.17 6.67 -7.15
N LEU A 140 1.02 5.98 -7.11
CA LEU A 140 -0.20 6.43 -7.78
C LEU A 140 -0.65 7.79 -7.26
N TYR A 141 -0.72 7.97 -5.94
CA TYR A 141 -1.15 9.23 -5.35
C TYR A 141 -0.20 10.38 -5.71
N LEU A 142 1.10 10.20 -5.53
CA LEU A 142 2.10 11.23 -5.85
C LEU A 142 2.02 11.64 -7.33
N HIS A 143 1.88 10.68 -8.24
CA HIS A 143 1.88 10.97 -9.68
C HIS A 143 0.54 11.51 -10.18
N LEU A 144 -0.59 10.96 -9.73
CA LEU A 144 -1.92 11.25 -10.27
C LEU A 144 -2.63 12.42 -9.59
N VAL A 145 -2.30 12.69 -8.32
CA VAL A 145 -2.95 13.71 -7.50
C VAL A 145 -2.02 14.89 -7.23
N LEU A 146 -0.74 14.62 -6.94
CA LEU A 146 0.26 15.67 -6.69
C LEU A 146 1.15 15.99 -7.91
N GLU A 147 0.87 15.38 -9.06
CA GLU A 147 1.56 15.62 -10.34
C GLU A 147 3.09 15.41 -10.28
N VAL A 148 3.59 14.65 -9.31
CA VAL A 148 5.01 14.33 -9.19
C VAL A 148 5.44 13.50 -10.40
N PRO A 149 6.57 13.80 -11.06
CA PRO A 149 7.06 13.02 -12.19
C PRO A 149 7.16 11.53 -11.86
N ILE A 150 6.72 10.65 -12.78
CA ILE A 150 6.61 9.22 -12.49
C ILE A 150 7.93 8.59 -12.02
N GLY A 151 9.07 9.01 -12.58
CA GLY A 151 10.38 8.52 -12.18
C GLY A 151 10.74 8.86 -10.73
N GLU A 152 10.27 10.00 -10.23
CA GLU A 152 10.43 10.40 -8.83
C GLU A 152 9.43 9.66 -7.93
N ALA A 153 8.15 9.62 -8.32
CA ALA A 153 7.12 8.92 -7.57
C ALA A 153 7.47 7.43 -7.36
N GLN A 154 8.02 6.76 -8.38
CA GLN A 154 8.48 5.36 -8.31
C GLN A 154 9.50 5.09 -7.19
N ARG A 155 10.19 6.11 -6.65
CA ARG A 155 11.08 5.95 -5.49
C ARG A 155 10.34 5.48 -4.22
N GLN A 156 9.01 5.48 -4.22
CA GLN A 156 8.21 4.86 -3.16
C GLN A 156 8.28 3.32 -3.16
N LEU A 157 8.77 2.69 -4.24
CA LEU A 157 9.02 1.25 -4.37
C LEU A 157 10.54 0.97 -4.28
N ARG A 158 11.15 1.26 -3.13
CA ARG A 158 12.59 0.98 -2.90
C ARG A 158 12.85 0.23 -1.61
N LEU A 159 14.00 -0.47 -1.57
CA LEU A 159 14.42 -1.25 -0.42
C LEU A 159 14.67 -0.38 0.81
N TRP A 160 15.48 0.66 0.69
CA TRP A 160 15.71 1.62 1.78
C TRP A 160 15.02 2.95 1.48
N PRO A 161 14.17 3.49 2.37
CA PRO A 161 13.87 3.01 3.72
C PRO A 161 12.65 2.06 3.81
N PHE A 162 11.92 1.83 2.71
CA PHE A 162 10.55 1.29 2.79
C PHE A 162 10.43 -0.24 2.87
N GLY A 163 11.51 -0.98 2.65
CA GLY A 163 11.54 -2.44 2.68
C GLY A 163 11.02 -3.14 1.43
N HIS A 164 10.86 -2.43 0.29
CA HIS A 164 10.36 -3.03 -0.95
C HIS A 164 11.47 -3.76 -1.73
N ILE A 165 11.23 -5.02 -2.10
CA ILE A 165 12.22 -5.85 -2.82
C ILE A 165 11.74 -6.09 -4.26
N ARG A 166 12.30 -5.34 -5.23
CA ARG A 166 11.95 -5.50 -6.66
C ARG A 166 12.33 -6.85 -7.27
N HIS A 167 13.33 -7.53 -6.71
CA HIS A 167 13.87 -8.79 -7.27
C HIS A 167 13.05 -10.04 -6.88
N ALA A 168 11.95 -9.87 -6.15
CA ALA A 168 11.00 -10.92 -5.82
C ALA A 168 9.70 -10.77 -6.63
N ASN A 169 8.68 -11.58 -6.33
CA ASN A 169 7.35 -11.45 -6.96
C ASN A 169 6.70 -10.08 -6.76
N THR A 170 7.15 -9.32 -5.75
CA THR A 170 6.76 -7.94 -5.48
C THR A 170 7.20 -6.97 -6.57
N GLY A 171 8.21 -7.34 -7.39
CA GLY A 171 8.67 -6.56 -8.54
C GLY A 171 7.63 -6.37 -9.66
N ILE A 172 6.51 -7.08 -9.61
CA ILE A 172 5.40 -6.84 -10.53
C ILE A 172 4.85 -5.40 -10.39
N LEU A 173 4.97 -4.81 -9.19
CA LEU A 173 4.54 -3.45 -8.91
C LEU A 173 5.44 -2.43 -9.63
N ASP A 174 6.76 -2.64 -9.66
CA ASP A 174 7.68 -1.84 -10.46
C ASP A 174 7.40 -2.03 -11.96
N TRP A 175 7.17 -3.28 -12.36
CA TRP A 175 6.94 -3.64 -13.76
C TRP A 175 5.74 -2.92 -14.36
N PHE A 176 4.66 -2.77 -13.59
CA PHE A 176 3.50 -1.96 -13.99
C PHE A 176 3.89 -0.55 -14.47
N PHE A 177 4.71 0.15 -13.69
CA PHE A 177 5.16 1.49 -14.05
C PHE A 177 6.20 1.50 -15.17
N THR A 178 7.01 0.43 -15.30
CA THR A 178 7.89 0.22 -16.46
C THR A 178 7.09 0.10 -17.76
N CYS A 179 6.01 -0.70 -17.76
CA CYS A 179 5.13 -0.83 -18.92
C CYS A 179 4.51 0.51 -19.31
N TYR A 180 4.01 1.28 -18.35
CA TYR A 180 3.51 2.63 -18.59
C TYR A 180 4.59 3.54 -19.21
N ARG A 181 5.78 3.61 -18.61
CA ARG A 181 6.87 4.43 -19.13
C ARG A 181 7.28 4.02 -20.54
N HIS A 182 7.30 2.74 -20.85
CA HIS A 182 7.55 2.27 -22.22
C HIS A 182 6.46 2.75 -23.19
N ALA A 183 5.18 2.72 -22.78
CA ALA A 183 4.09 3.25 -23.59
C ALA A 183 4.23 4.76 -23.87
N THR A 184 4.75 5.54 -22.91
CA THR A 184 4.99 6.99 -23.10
C THR A 184 6.09 7.31 -24.11
N VAL A 185 7.02 6.38 -24.38
CA VAL A 185 8.04 6.57 -25.43
C VAL A 185 7.40 6.52 -26.82
N ALA A 186 6.44 5.61 -27.03
CA ALA A 186 5.71 5.48 -28.29
C ALA A 186 4.61 6.54 -28.47
N ARG A 187 4.05 7.04 -27.36
CA ARG A 187 3.03 8.10 -27.34
C ARG A 187 3.40 9.19 -26.33
N PRO A 188 4.22 10.18 -26.74
CA PRO A 188 4.51 11.34 -25.90
C PRO A 188 3.22 12.04 -25.47
N GLY A 189 3.12 12.40 -24.19
CA GLY A 189 1.92 13.02 -23.60
C GLY A 189 0.85 12.05 -23.10
N LEU A 190 1.01 10.74 -23.30
CA LEU A 190 0.12 9.73 -22.71
C LEU A 190 0.14 9.81 -21.18
N THR A 191 -1.00 10.11 -20.56
CA THR A 191 -1.10 10.15 -19.10
C THR A 191 -1.26 8.74 -18.51
N LEU A 192 -0.94 8.58 -17.22
CA LEU A 192 -1.14 7.29 -16.55
C LEU A 192 -2.63 6.92 -16.49
N ARG A 193 -3.53 7.91 -16.37
CA ARG A 193 -4.99 7.68 -16.41
C ARG A 193 -5.42 7.11 -17.75
N ASP A 194 -4.97 7.71 -18.85
CA ASP A 194 -5.31 7.27 -20.20
C ASP A 194 -4.76 5.88 -20.49
N TRP A 195 -3.49 5.64 -20.11
CA TRP A 195 -2.89 4.33 -20.26
C TRP A 195 -3.66 3.25 -19.48
N ILE A 196 -4.09 3.55 -18.25
CA ILE A 196 -4.91 2.62 -17.47
C ILE A 196 -6.27 2.38 -18.14
N ALA A 197 -6.94 3.44 -18.58
CA ALA A 197 -8.28 3.36 -19.14
C ALA A 197 -8.31 2.61 -20.48
N GLN A 198 -7.30 2.81 -21.33
CA GLN A 198 -7.31 2.37 -22.72
C GLN A 198 -6.47 1.10 -22.91
N ASP A 199 -5.24 1.08 -22.37
CA ASP A 199 -4.22 0.11 -22.77
C ASP A 199 -3.89 -0.94 -21.71
N TYR A 200 -4.10 -0.62 -20.43
CA TYR A 200 -3.72 -1.51 -19.33
C TYR A 200 -4.53 -2.81 -19.38
N ASP A 201 -3.87 -3.89 -19.76
CA ASP A 201 -4.37 -5.26 -19.64
C ASP A 201 -3.57 -6.02 -18.58
N ARG A 202 -4.25 -6.38 -17.48
CA ARG A 202 -3.64 -7.06 -16.33
C ARG A 202 -2.92 -8.34 -16.75
N GLU A 203 -3.56 -9.17 -17.57
CA GLU A 203 -3.02 -10.47 -17.97
C GLU A 203 -1.77 -10.31 -18.84
N THR A 204 -1.75 -9.33 -19.73
CA THR A 204 -0.59 -9.00 -20.57
C THR A 204 0.60 -8.51 -19.73
N VAL A 205 0.35 -7.65 -18.74
CA VAL A 205 1.41 -7.19 -17.82
C VAL A 205 1.93 -8.34 -16.96
N LEU A 206 1.05 -9.18 -16.41
CA LEU A 206 1.46 -10.37 -15.64
C LEU A 206 2.26 -11.37 -16.50
N LYS A 207 1.84 -11.62 -17.73
CA LYS A 207 2.52 -12.54 -18.67
C LYS A 207 3.86 -12.01 -19.15
N SER A 208 4.07 -10.70 -19.20
CA SER A 208 5.35 -10.10 -19.59
C SER A 208 6.33 -10.00 -18.43
N PHE A 209 5.87 -10.08 -17.18
CA PHE A 209 6.73 -10.05 -16.01
C PHE A 209 7.56 -11.33 -15.85
N ARG A 210 8.86 -11.18 -15.64
CA ARG A 210 9.79 -12.28 -15.31
C ARG A 210 10.49 -11.92 -13.99
N PRO A 211 10.11 -12.56 -12.86
CA PRO A 211 10.84 -12.36 -11.63
C PRO A 211 12.26 -12.92 -11.78
N TRP A 212 13.25 -12.20 -11.27
CA TRP A 212 14.67 -12.53 -11.43
C TRP A 212 14.99 -13.95 -10.91
N TYR A 213 14.36 -14.38 -9.80
CA TYR A 213 14.57 -15.72 -9.25
C TYR A 213 14.05 -16.90 -10.11
N ARG A 214 13.21 -16.65 -11.13
CA ARG A 214 12.74 -17.70 -12.04
C ARG A 214 13.75 -18.05 -13.14
N LEU A 215 14.82 -17.27 -13.30
CA LEU A 215 15.86 -17.53 -14.30
C LEU A 215 17.12 -18.21 -13.72
N ASP A 216 17.34 -18.16 -12.41
CA ASP A 216 18.62 -18.63 -11.83
C ASP A 216 18.60 -20.09 -11.34
N TRP A 217 17.46 -20.67 -10.94
CA TRP A 217 17.47 -22.07 -10.45
C TRP A 217 17.48 -23.13 -11.57
N LEU A 218 16.97 -22.80 -12.75
CA LEU A 218 16.92 -23.73 -13.90
C LEU A 218 18.21 -23.69 -14.74
N THR A 219 18.94 -22.59 -14.71
CA THR A 219 20.23 -22.43 -15.40
C THR A 219 21.39 -23.00 -14.57
N ASP A 220 21.39 -22.83 -13.24
CA ASP A 220 22.44 -23.39 -12.38
C ASP A 220 22.46 -24.92 -12.32
N ARG A 221 21.33 -25.59 -12.60
CA ARG A 221 21.24 -27.06 -12.62
C ARG A 221 21.51 -27.69 -13.99
N LEU A 222 21.56 -26.87 -15.05
CA LEU A 222 21.85 -27.30 -16.43
C LEU A 222 23.26 -26.91 -16.91
N LEU A 223 23.94 -25.98 -16.22
CA LEU A 223 25.29 -25.53 -16.54
C LEU A 223 26.38 -25.96 -15.54
N ARG A 224 26.06 -26.79 -14.54
CA ARG A 224 27.05 -27.52 -13.72
C ARG A 224 27.07 -29.01 -14.02
N ARG A 225 27.26 -29.33 -15.30
CA ARG A 225 27.93 -30.55 -15.72
C ARG A 225 29.40 -30.19 -15.98
N GLU A 226 30.19 -30.28 -14.92
CA GLU A 226 31.26 -31.28 -14.86
C GLU A 226 31.03 -32.10 -13.58
#